data_AF-A0A434EN42-F1
#
_entry.id   AF-A0A434EN42-F1
#
_cell.length_a   1.000
_cell.length_b   1.000
_cell.length_c   1.000
_cell.angle_alpha   90.00
_cell.angle_beta   90.00
_cell.angle_gamma   90.00
#
_symmetry.space_group_name_H-M   'P 1'
#
loop_
_entity.id
_entity.type
_entity.pdbx_description
1 polymer ?
#
loop_
_entity_poly.entity_id
_entity_poly.type
_entity_poly.pdbx_seq_one_letter_code
_entity_poly.pdbx_strand_id
1 'polypeptide(L)'
;MKAADLEKARLINNARQQNAAMRTRLADGEVLTLRIGESNGLSAILLTLAYEARIRADLIAAFDLRISENDAALSAMGVET
;
A
#
# COMPACT_ATOMS: atom_id res chain seq x y z
N MET A 1 -10.20 -24.55 -10.52
CA MET A 1 -10.72 -23.39 -9.76
C MET A 1 -12.11 -23.04 -10.26
N LYS A 2 -13.05 -22.71 -9.38
CA LYS A 2 -14.37 -22.21 -9.79
C LYS A 2 -14.21 -20.74 -10.26
N ALA A 3 -15.14 -20.24 -11.08
CA ALA A 3 -15.09 -18.86 -11.56
C ALA A 3 -15.02 -17.82 -10.42
N ALA A 4 -15.66 -18.11 -9.28
CA ALA A 4 -15.59 -17.28 -8.07
C ALA A 4 -14.19 -17.26 -7.43
N ASP A 5 -13.45 -18.38 -7.46
CA ASP A 5 -12.09 -18.45 -6.93
C ASP A 5 -11.11 -17.66 -7.82
N LEU A 6 -11.33 -17.69 -9.14
CA LEU A 6 -10.56 -16.90 -10.11
C LEU A 6 -10.78 -15.40 -9.92
N GLU A 7 -12.01 -14.95 -9.74
CA GLU A 7 -12.28 -13.52 -9.52
C GLU A 7 -11.71 -13.04 -8.19
N LYS A 8 -11.81 -13.86 -7.13
CA LYS A 8 -11.19 -13.57 -5.84
C LYS A 8 -9.66 -13.50 -5.94
N ALA A 9 -9.03 -14.45 -6.64
CA ALA A 9 -7.58 -14.39 -6.89
C ALA A 9 -7.18 -13.14 -7.69
N ARG A 10 -7.98 -12.75 -8.70
CA ARG A 10 -7.74 -11.52 -9.48
C ARG A 10 -7.78 -10.27 -8.60
N LEU A 11 -8.76 -10.16 -7.71
CA LEU A 11 -8.89 -9.03 -6.78
C LEU A 11 -7.71 -8.96 -5.81
N ILE A 12 -7.28 -10.10 -5.27
CA ILE A 12 -6.12 -10.17 -4.36
C ILE A 12 -4.83 -9.79 -5.09
N ASN A 13 -4.62 -10.30 -6.30
CA ASN A 13 -3.44 -9.96 -7.11
C ASN A 13 -3.42 -8.47 -7.49
N ASN A 14 -4.56 -7.88 -7.85
CA ASN A 14 -4.66 -6.44 -8.11
C ASN A 14 -4.33 -5.62 -6.86
N ALA A 15 -4.84 -6.02 -5.69
CA ALA A 15 -4.53 -5.36 -4.43
C ALA A 15 -3.03 -5.47 -4.10
N ARG A 16 -2.42 -6.64 -4.31
CA ARG A 16 -0.98 -6.85 -4.16
C ARG A 16 -0.18 -5.90 -5.05
N GLN A 17 -0.51 -5.83 -6.35
CA GLN A 17 0.19 -4.95 -7.30
C GLN A 17 0.08 -3.48 -6.92
N GLN A 18 -1.10 -3.04 -6.47
CA GLN A 18 -1.28 -1.66 -5.98
C GLN A 18 -0.45 -1.39 -4.73
N ASN A 19 -0.45 -2.31 -3.77
CA ASN A 19 0.35 -2.19 -2.55
C ASN A 19 1.85 -2.14 -2.87
N ALA A 20 2.34 -3.01 -3.76
CA ALA A 20 3.72 -3.01 -4.21
C ALA A 20 4.10 -1.68 -4.90
N ALA A 21 3.23 -1.16 -5.77
CA ALA A 21 3.46 0.13 -6.42
C ALA A 21 3.53 1.29 -5.41
N MET A 22 2.64 1.33 -4.42
CA MET A 22 2.67 2.36 -3.37
C MET A 22 3.92 2.24 -2.49
N ARG A 23 4.31 1.00 -2.15
CA ARG A 23 5.53 0.71 -1.38
C ARG A 23 6.79 1.19 -2.10
N THR A 24 6.89 0.94 -3.41
CA THR A 24 8.01 1.42 -4.24
C THR A 24 8.06 2.94 -4.26
N ARG A 25 6.93 3.61 -4.50
CA ARG A 25 6.84 5.09 -4.46
C ARG A 25 7.35 5.67 -3.13
N LEU A 26 6.99 5.06 -2.01
CA LEU A 26 7.48 5.47 -0.70
C LEU A 26 8.98 5.21 -0.52
N ALA A 27 9.50 4.09 -1.00
CA ALA A 27 10.92 3.75 -0.95
C ALA A 27 11.78 4.69 -1.81
N ASP A 28 11.24 5.13 -2.95
CA ASP A 28 11.90 6.06 -3.89
C ASP A 28 11.94 7.51 -3.37
N GLY A 29 11.39 7.78 -2.18
CA GLY A 29 11.47 9.09 -1.56
C GLY A 29 10.35 10.05 -1.99
N GLU A 30 9.23 9.55 -2.52
CA GLU A 30 8.11 10.42 -2.91
C GLU A 30 7.64 11.29 -1.73
N VAL A 31 7.42 12.58 -1.97
CA VAL A 31 7.12 13.58 -0.93
C VAL A 31 5.76 13.29 -0.28
N LEU A 32 5.74 13.19 1.06
CA LEU A 32 4.52 13.05 1.83
C LEU A 32 3.97 14.43 2.21
N THR A 33 2.72 14.71 1.84
CA THR A 33 2.03 15.95 2.22
C THR A 33 0.84 15.66 3.10
N LEU A 34 0.86 16.16 4.34
CA LEU A 34 -0.33 16.20 5.20
C LEU A 34 -1.09 17.49 4.93
N ARG A 35 -2.33 17.37 4.46
CA ARG A 35 -3.22 18.50 4.17
C ARG A 35 -4.45 18.44 5.06
N ILE A 36 -4.86 19.58 5.59
CA ILE A 36 -6.10 19.74 6.36
C ILE A 36 -7.01 20.77 5.68
N GLY A 37 -8.29 20.46 5.56
CA GLY A 37 -9.34 21.34 5.04
C GLY A 37 -10.22 20.67 3.99
N GLU A 38 -11.39 21.25 3.72
CA GLU A 38 -12.28 20.84 2.64
C GLU A 38 -12.43 21.95 1.59
N SER A 39 -12.50 21.53 0.33
CA SER A 39 -12.97 22.25 -0.86
C SER A 39 -12.26 23.55 -1.28
N ASN A 40 -12.09 24.54 -0.39
CA ASN A 40 -11.65 25.91 -0.73
C ASN A 40 -10.45 26.44 0.09
N GLY A 41 -9.85 25.60 0.95
CA GLY A 41 -8.70 26.00 1.75
C GLY A 41 -7.94 24.81 2.31
N LEU A 42 -7.04 24.24 1.51
CA LEU A 42 -6.10 23.22 1.99
C LEU A 42 -4.91 23.92 2.66
N SER A 43 -4.78 23.74 3.97
CA SER A 43 -3.57 24.12 4.71
C SER A 43 -2.61 22.93 4.73
N ALA A 44 -1.35 23.15 4.35
CA ALA A 44 -0.31 22.14 4.45
C ALA A 44 0.33 22.19 5.84
N ILE A 45 0.40 21.04 6.51
CA ILE A 45 1.21 20.90 7.72
C ILE A 45 2.61 20.48 7.31
N LEU A 46 3.60 21.33 7.61
CA LEU A 46 5.00 20.97 7.46
C LEU A 46 5.40 20.01 8.59
N LEU A 47 5.76 18.80 8.21
CA LEU A 47 6.30 17.81 9.12
C LEU A 47 7.81 18.04 9.30
N THR A 48 8.34 17.68 10.46
CA THR A 48 9.79 17.61 10.63
C THR A 48 10.33 16.43 9.81
N LEU A 49 11.56 16.53 9.31
CA LEU A 49 12.18 15.46 8.51
C LEU A 49 12.21 14.12 9.26
N ALA A 50 12.47 14.14 10.58
CA ALA A 50 12.49 12.94 11.40
C ALA A 50 11.10 12.30 11.52
N TYR A 51 10.04 13.11 11.60
CA TYR A 51 8.68 12.61 11.70
C TYR A 51 8.16 12.09 10.34
N GLU A 52 8.49 12.79 9.24
CA GLU A 52 8.21 12.30 7.89
C GLU A 52 8.90 10.94 7.63
N ALA A 53 10.18 10.81 8.01
CA ALA A 53 10.92 9.57 7.87
C ALA A 53 10.29 8.42 8.67
N ARG A 54 9.78 8.71 9.87
CA ARG A 54 9.06 7.72 10.70
C ARG A 54 7.75 7.28 10.05
N ILE A 55 6.93 8.23 9.59
CA ILE A 55 5.68 7.91 8.88
C ILE A 55 5.98 7.06 7.64
N ARG A 56 7.00 7.42 6.87
CA ARG A 56 7.43 6.66 5.70
C ARG A 56 7.81 5.23 6.07
N ALA A 57 8.59 5.04 7.13
CA ALA A 57 8.96 3.70 7.61
C ALA A 57 7.73 2.88 8.04
N ASP A 58 6.80 3.48 8.79
CA ASP A 58 5.58 2.83 9.23
C ASP A 58 4.68 2.43 8.04
N LEU A 59 4.57 3.30 7.03
CA LEU A 59 3.81 3.01 5.81
C LEU A 59 4.45 1.88 5.00
N ILE A 60 5.77 1.90 4.82
CA ILE A 60 6.50 0.82 4.13
C ILE A 60 6.26 -0.51 4.84
N ALA A 61 6.40 -0.55 6.17
CA ALA A 61 6.17 -1.76 6.96
C ALA A 61 4.72 -2.27 6.83
N ALA A 62 3.74 -1.36 6.82
CA ALA A 62 2.33 -1.73 6.63
C ALA A 62 2.04 -2.28 5.23
N PHE A 63 2.69 -1.74 4.19
CA PHE A 63 2.57 -2.28 2.83
C PHE A 63 3.26 -3.63 2.69
N ASP A 64 4.46 -3.79 3.26
CA ASP A 64 5.19 -5.07 3.26
C ASP A 64 4.35 -6.17 3.92
N LEU A 65 3.70 -5.87 5.06
CA LEU A 65 2.76 -6.80 5.71
C LEU A 65 1.60 -7.16 4.78
N ARG A 66 0.93 -6.16 4.18
CA ARG A 66 -0.23 -6.41 3.31
C ARG A 66 0.15 -7.23 2.07
N ILE A 67 1.33 -7.00 1.50
CA ILE A 67 1.84 -7.78 0.37
C ILE A 67 2.01 -9.24 0.79
N SER A 68 2.67 -9.48 1.94
CA SER A 68 2.84 -10.83 2.48
C SER A 68 1.50 -11.53 2.77
N GLU A 69 0.48 -10.82 3.26
CA GLU A 69 -0.86 -11.37 3.46
C GLU A 69 -1.53 -11.75 2.13
N ASN A 70 -1.38 -10.92 1.09
CA ASN A 70 -1.91 -11.22 -0.24
C ASN A 70 -1.19 -12.42 -0.88
N ASP A 71 0.14 -12.51 -0.74
CA ASP A 71 0.92 -13.63 -1.23
C ASP A 71 0.52 -14.94 -0.54
N ALA A 72 0.33 -14.91 0.79
CA ALA A 72 -0.17 -16.06 1.54
C ALA A 72 -1.58 -16.47 1.09
N ALA A 73 -2.46 -15.50 0.82
CA ALA A 73 -3.80 -15.77 0.32
C ALA A 73 -3.80 -16.36 -1.10
N LEU A 74 -2.95 -15.86 -2.00
CA LEU A 74 -2.78 -16.39 -3.36
C LEU A 74 -2.18 -17.80 -3.35
N SER A 75 -1.20 -18.05 -2.49
CA SER A 75 -0.60 -19.38 -2.30
C SER A 75 -1.59 -20.39 -1.74
N ALA A 76 -2.40 -20.00 -0.74
CA ALA A 76 -3.48 -20.83 -0.20
C ALA A 76 -4.55 -21.18 -1.24
N MET A 77 -4.72 -20.36 -2.29
CA MET A 77 -5.62 -20.62 -3.42
C MET A 77 -4.96 -21.46 -4.53
N GLY A 78 -3.68 -21.81 -4.40
CA GLY A 78 -2.91 -22.57 -5.39
C GLY A 78 -2.55 -21.78 -6.65
N VAL A 79 -2.54 -20.45 -6.56
CA VAL A 79 -2.30 -19.54 -7.70
C VAL A 79 -0.81 -19.20 -7.85
N GLU A 80 -0.03 -19.22 -6.77
CA GLU A 80 1.41 -18.99 -6.77
C GLU A 80 2.12 -19.99 -5.83
N THR A 81 3.19 -20.62 -6.34
CA THR A 81 4.19 -21.44 -5.61
C THR A 81 5.51 -20.73 -5.57
#